data_AF-A0A2G9S912-F1
#
_entry.id   AF-A0A2G9S912-F1
#
_cell.length_a   1.000
_cell.length_b   1.000
_cell.length_c   1.000
_cell.angle_alpha   90.00
_cell.angle_beta   90.00
_cell.angle_gamma   90.00
#
_symmetry.space_group_name_H-M   'P 1'
#
loop_
_entity.id
_entity.type
_entity.pdbx_description
1 polymer ?
#
loop_
_entity_poly.entity_id
_entity_poly.type
_entity_poly.pdbx_seq_one_letter_code
_entity_poly.pdbx_strand_id
1 'polypeptide(L)'
;MPWIEYNHTRVSGTEFIIDFLEEKLGVNLNKNLNPHERAISRAVTKMVEEHFYWTLAYCQWVDNLHETQKMISIPGPFSDLLKWILCHLTKGIVKREMYGQGIGRFSEEEIYKLMEKDMRSLAGLLGDKKYIMGPKFSTLDATIFGHLAQAMWTLPGTRPEQLIKGNKF
;
A
#
# COMPACT_ATOMS: atom_id res chain seq x y z
N MET A 1 4.01 -11.47 0.18
CA MET A 1 3.52 -11.47 -1.22
C MET A 1 2.20 -12.23 -1.25
N PRO A 2 1.11 -11.65 -1.75
CA PRO A 2 -0.19 -12.32 -1.84
C PRO A 2 -0.13 -13.59 -2.71
N TRP A 3 -0.95 -14.60 -2.37
CA TRP A 3 -1.11 -15.83 -3.14
C TRP A 3 -2.53 -16.39 -2.98
N ILE A 4 -2.97 -17.19 -3.93
CA ILE A 4 -4.24 -17.94 -3.89
C ILE A 4 -4.03 -19.40 -4.34
N GLU A 5 -4.96 -20.27 -3.95
CA GLU A 5 -5.15 -21.59 -4.56
C GLU A 5 -6.57 -21.67 -5.13
N TYR A 6 -6.70 -22.02 -6.41
CA TYR A 6 -7.97 -22.19 -7.10
C TYR A 6 -7.94 -23.52 -7.86
N ASN A 7 -8.83 -24.45 -7.51
CA ASN A 7 -8.87 -25.81 -8.08
C ASN A 7 -7.47 -26.47 -8.15
N HIS A 8 -6.77 -26.50 -7.02
CA HIS A 8 -5.40 -27.04 -6.87
C HIS A 8 -4.30 -26.30 -7.66
N THR A 9 -4.62 -25.20 -8.33
CA THR A 9 -3.64 -24.34 -8.99
C THR A 9 -3.25 -23.20 -8.06
N ARG A 10 -1.96 -23.06 -7.78
CA ARG A 10 -1.42 -21.98 -6.93
C ARG A 10 -0.87 -20.84 -7.80
N VAL A 11 -1.25 -19.61 -7.46
CA VAL A 11 -0.80 -18.40 -8.15
C VAL A 11 -0.37 -17.37 -7.11
N SER A 12 0.76 -16.71 -7.36
CA SER A 12 1.36 -15.73 -6.45
C SER A 12 1.62 -14.42 -7.17
N GLY A 13 1.54 -13.31 -6.43
CA GLY A 13 1.71 -11.96 -6.96
C GLY A 13 0.39 -11.39 -7.47
N THR A 14 0.01 -10.22 -6.95
CA THR A 14 -1.31 -9.61 -7.20
C THR A 14 -1.63 -9.46 -8.69
N GLU A 15 -0.66 -9.03 -9.51
CA GLU A 15 -0.85 -8.89 -10.97
C GLU A 15 -1.24 -10.24 -11.62
N PHE A 16 -0.46 -11.29 -11.36
CA PHE A 16 -0.72 -12.63 -11.90
C PHE A 16 -1.99 -13.27 -11.35
N ILE A 17 -2.33 -13.00 -10.08
CA ILE A 17 -3.56 -13.47 -9.46
C ILE A 17 -4.77 -12.85 -10.16
N ILE A 18 -4.72 -11.54 -10.43
CA ILE A 18 -5.79 -10.84 -11.14
C ILE A 18 -5.93 -11.42 -12.55
N ASP A 19 -4.84 -11.50 -13.32
CA ASP A 19 -4.85 -12.04 -14.68
C ASP A 19 -5.42 -13.47 -14.73
N PHE A 20 -5.00 -14.33 -13.80
CA PHE A 20 -5.50 -15.70 -13.68
C PHE A 20 -7.02 -15.73 -13.40
N LEU A 21 -7.51 -14.90 -12.48
CA LEU A 21 -8.94 -14.85 -12.15
C LEU A 21 -9.77 -14.23 -13.29
N GLU A 22 -9.25 -13.22 -14.00
CA GLU A 22 -9.92 -12.66 -15.18
C GLU A 22 -10.10 -13.75 -16.25
N GLU A 23 -9.06 -14.54 -16.52
CA GLU A 23 -9.10 -15.66 -17.49
C GLU A 23 -10.07 -16.77 -17.04
N LYS A 24 -10.01 -17.19 -15.76
CA LYS A 24 -10.81 -18.33 -15.27
C LYS A 24 -12.27 -17.98 -14.99
N LEU A 25 -12.58 -16.75 -14.59
CA LEU A 25 -13.93 -16.34 -14.16
C LEU A 25 -14.62 -15.39 -15.14
N GLY A 26 -13.91 -14.87 -16.15
CA GLY A 26 -14.46 -13.91 -17.10
C GLY A 26 -14.78 -12.54 -16.49
N VAL A 27 -14.27 -12.25 -15.29
CA VAL A 27 -14.48 -10.98 -14.59
C VAL A 27 -13.30 -10.06 -14.88
N ASN A 28 -13.52 -9.03 -15.70
CA ASN A 28 -12.51 -8.00 -15.97
C ASN A 28 -12.96 -6.64 -15.44
N LEU A 29 -12.31 -6.14 -14.39
CA LEU A 29 -12.62 -4.85 -13.77
C LEU A 29 -12.23 -3.67 -14.67
N ASN A 30 -11.25 -3.87 -15.54
CA ASN A 30 -10.72 -2.88 -16.46
C ASN A 30 -11.40 -2.91 -17.83
N LYS A 31 -12.50 -3.68 -18.00
CA LYS A 31 -13.17 -3.87 -19.31
C LYS A 31 -13.68 -2.60 -19.97
N ASN A 32 -13.92 -1.55 -19.17
CA ASN A 32 -14.40 -0.26 -19.66
C ASN A 32 -13.26 0.73 -19.96
N LEU A 33 -12.01 0.36 -19.66
CA LEU A 33 -10.86 1.23 -19.88
C LEU A 33 -10.33 1.04 -21.30
N ASN A 34 -10.18 2.15 -22.02
CA ASN A 34 -9.50 2.18 -23.31
C ASN A 34 -7.97 2.02 -23.15
N PRO A 35 -7.20 1.81 -24.24
CA PRO A 35 -5.76 1.59 -24.14
C PRO A 35 -4.98 2.69 -23.41
N HIS A 36 -5.35 3.96 -23.60
CA HIS A 36 -4.72 5.10 -22.94
C HIS A 36 -5.04 5.11 -21.43
N GLU A 37 -6.29 4.85 -21.06
CA GLU A 37 -6.72 4.73 -19.67
C GLU A 37 -6.04 3.55 -18.95
N ARG A 38 -5.83 2.43 -19.64
CA ARG A 38 -5.07 1.29 -19.11
C ARG A 38 -3.60 1.65 -18.86
N ALA A 39 -2.99 2.43 -19.74
CA ALA A 39 -1.62 2.91 -19.55
C ALA A 39 -1.51 3.85 -18.32
N ILE A 40 -2.47 4.78 -18.16
CA ILE A 40 -2.55 5.62 -16.96
C ILE A 40 -2.72 4.76 -15.71
N SER A 41 -3.67 3.81 -15.74
CA SER A 41 -3.90 2.89 -14.63
C SER A 41 -2.62 2.17 -14.23
N ARG A 42 -1.86 1.66 -15.20
CA ARG A 42 -0.58 0.99 -14.96
C ARG A 42 0.43 1.91 -14.27
N ALA A 43 0.59 3.14 -14.77
CA ALA A 43 1.53 4.11 -14.22
C ALA A 43 1.16 4.49 -12.77
N VAL A 44 -0.12 4.77 -12.50
CA VAL A 44 -0.60 5.14 -11.17
C VAL A 44 -0.48 3.95 -10.21
N THR A 45 -0.82 2.73 -10.64
CA THR A 45 -0.60 1.51 -9.85
C THR A 45 0.87 1.38 -9.45
N LYS A 46 1.82 1.60 -10.37
CA LYS A 46 3.25 1.53 -10.02
C LYS A 46 3.73 2.63 -9.10
N MET A 47 3.22 3.84 -9.23
CA MET A 47 3.50 4.90 -8.26
C MET A 47 2.96 4.56 -6.86
N VAL A 48 1.79 3.92 -6.76
CA VAL A 48 1.24 3.48 -5.47
C VAL A 48 2.05 2.32 -4.86
N GLU A 49 2.32 1.27 -5.65
CA GLU A 49 2.96 0.03 -5.17
C GLU A 49 4.46 0.16 -4.94
N GLU A 50 5.16 0.96 -5.76
CA GLU A 50 6.63 1.00 -5.77
C GLU A 50 7.20 2.30 -5.21
N HIS A 51 6.36 3.30 -4.90
CA HIS A 51 6.80 4.56 -4.28
C HIS A 51 6.02 4.86 -3.00
N PHE A 52 4.69 5.06 -3.10
CA PHE A 52 3.86 5.40 -1.93
C PHE A 52 3.91 4.32 -0.84
N TYR A 53 3.85 3.04 -1.22
CA TYR A 53 3.97 1.91 -0.29
C TYR A 53 5.21 1.99 0.61
N TRP A 54 6.39 2.34 0.07
CA TRP A 54 7.61 2.41 0.86
C TRP A 54 7.59 3.53 1.90
N THR A 55 6.90 4.64 1.61
CA THR A 55 6.68 5.70 2.59
C THR A 55 5.75 5.24 3.72
N LEU A 56 4.71 4.45 3.41
CA LEU A 56 3.84 3.83 4.42
C LEU A 56 4.59 2.78 5.25
N ALA A 57 5.42 1.96 4.60
CA ALA A 57 6.24 0.96 5.26
C ALA A 57 7.23 1.61 6.24
N TYR A 58 7.82 2.76 5.89
CA TYR A 58 8.62 3.56 6.80
C TYR A 58 7.81 4.02 8.02
N CYS A 59 6.66 4.65 7.77
CA CYS A 59 5.80 5.15 8.84
C CYS A 59 5.43 4.03 9.82
N GLN A 60 5.08 2.85 9.31
CA GLN A 60 4.68 1.69 10.11
C GLN A 60 5.84 1.01 10.84
N TRP A 61 6.90 0.63 10.11
CA TRP A 61 7.93 -0.28 10.61
C TRP A 61 9.19 0.43 11.11
N VAL A 62 9.33 1.74 10.87
CA VAL A 62 10.52 2.50 11.28
C VAL A 62 10.16 3.54 12.32
N ASP A 63 9.24 4.45 11.99
CA ASP A 63 8.86 5.57 12.85
C ASP A 63 7.90 5.15 13.96
N ASN A 64 6.81 4.44 13.61
CA ASN A 64 5.74 4.09 14.56
C ASN A 64 5.82 2.62 15.02
N LEU A 65 7.04 2.08 15.16
CA LEU A 65 7.26 0.66 15.47
C LEU A 65 6.54 0.20 16.76
N HIS A 66 6.48 1.08 17.77
CA HIS A 66 5.82 0.76 19.04
C HIS A 66 4.31 0.53 18.86
N GLU A 67 3.64 1.40 18.11
CA GLU A 67 2.21 1.22 17.80
C GLU A 67 1.98 -0.01 16.91
N THR A 68 2.86 -0.23 15.93
CA THR A 68 2.84 -1.44 15.10
C THR A 68 2.96 -2.71 15.93
N GLN A 69 3.81 -2.73 16.96
CA GLN A 69 3.97 -3.88 17.85
C GLN A 69 2.67 -4.23 18.60
N LYS A 70 1.84 -3.24 18.95
CA LYS A 70 0.56 -3.46 19.64
C LYS A 70 -0.46 -4.17 18.76
N MET A 71 -0.39 -3.97 17.44
CA MET A 71 -1.28 -4.64 16.47
C MET A 71 -0.90 -6.11 16.21
N ILE A 72 0.32 -6.52 16.57
CA ILE A 72 0.78 -7.90 16.36
C ILE A 72 0.27 -8.79 17.51
N SER A 73 -0.42 -9.86 17.15
CA SER A 73 -0.85 -10.90 18.09
C SER A 73 0.03 -12.14 17.96
N ILE A 74 0.75 -12.48 19.03
CA ILE A 74 1.51 -13.73 19.16
C ILE A 74 1.05 -14.38 20.47
N PRO A 75 0.45 -15.58 20.44
CA PRO A 75 0.05 -16.27 21.65
C PRO A 75 1.25 -16.89 22.37
N GLY A 76 1.16 -17.04 23.70
CA GLY A 76 2.11 -17.80 24.50
C GLY A 76 2.97 -16.96 25.47
N PRO A 77 3.72 -17.64 26.35
CA PRO A 77 4.42 -17.02 27.50
C PRO A 77 5.59 -16.11 27.09
N PHE A 78 6.08 -16.21 25.86
CA PHE A 78 7.17 -15.38 25.32
C PHE A 78 6.69 -14.35 24.29
N SER A 79 5.39 -14.07 24.25
CA SER A 79 4.77 -13.22 23.23
C SER A 79 5.44 -11.86 23.11
N ASP A 80 5.68 -11.14 24.20
CA ASP A 80 6.29 -9.80 24.16
C ASP A 80 7.72 -9.82 23.63
N LEU A 81 8.53 -10.80 24.05
CA LEU A 81 9.90 -10.97 23.55
C LEU A 81 9.89 -11.31 22.06
N LEU A 82 9.03 -12.22 21.62
CA LEU A 82 8.91 -12.61 20.21
C LEU A 82 8.41 -11.45 19.34
N LYS A 83 7.45 -10.65 19.83
CA LYS A 83 6.97 -9.44 19.16
C LYS A 83 8.10 -8.43 19.02
N TRP A 84 8.86 -8.19 20.09
CA TRP A 84 10.00 -7.27 20.07
C TRP A 84 11.04 -7.72 19.04
N ILE A 85 11.44 -9.00 19.06
CA ILE A 85 12.39 -9.56 18.09
C ILE A 85 11.85 -9.39 16.65
N LEU A 86 10.61 -9.79 16.40
CA LEU A 86 9.98 -9.70 15.08
C LEU A 86 9.93 -8.25 14.57
N CYS A 87 9.53 -7.31 15.42
CA CYS A 87 9.45 -5.89 15.08
C CYS A 87 10.82 -5.31 14.74
N HIS A 88 11.84 -5.58 15.55
CA HIS A 88 13.19 -5.06 15.31
C HIS A 88 13.87 -5.68 14.09
N LEU A 89 13.67 -6.98 13.84
CA LEU A 89 14.12 -7.64 12.61
C LEU A 89 13.43 -7.03 11.38
N THR A 90 12.10 -6.87 11.43
CA THR A 90 11.32 -6.27 10.34
C THR A 90 11.76 -4.84 10.07
N LYS A 91 11.97 -4.02 11.11
CA LYS A 91 12.51 -2.66 10.98
C LYS A 91 13.86 -2.65 10.25
N GLY A 92 14.77 -3.55 10.61
CA GLY A 92 16.08 -3.69 9.94
C GLY A 92 15.95 -4.05 8.46
N ILE A 93 15.08 -5.02 8.14
CA ILE A 93 14.80 -5.44 6.75
C ILE A 93 14.21 -4.26 5.96
N VAL A 94 13.17 -3.61 6.49
CA VAL A 94 12.52 -2.47 5.81
C VAL A 94 13.52 -1.35 5.51
N LYS A 95 14.37 -0.96 6.48
CA LYS A 95 15.40 0.07 6.23
C LYS A 95 16.38 -0.34 5.13
N ARG A 96 16.79 -1.61 5.10
CA ARG A 96 17.70 -2.14 4.07
C ARG A 96 17.05 -2.12 2.68
N GLU A 97 15.83 -2.66 2.54
CA GLU A 97 15.12 -2.71 1.26
C GLU A 97 14.80 -1.29 0.75
N MET A 98 14.37 -0.40 1.64
CA MET A 98 14.16 1.02 1.30
C MET A 98 15.44 1.71 0.83
N TYR A 99 16.59 1.40 1.44
CA TYR A 99 17.88 1.90 0.97
C TYR A 99 18.20 1.32 -0.41
N GLY A 100 17.89 0.06 -0.70
CA GLY A 100 17.96 -0.50 -2.06
C GLY A 100 17.11 0.28 -3.07
N GLN A 101 15.89 0.63 -2.67
CA GLN A 101 14.90 1.33 -3.50
C GLN A 101 15.19 2.83 -3.77
N GLY A 102 16.05 3.47 -2.97
CA GLY A 102 16.32 4.91 -3.11
C GLY A 102 15.74 5.73 -1.97
N ILE A 103 14.46 5.51 -1.63
CA ILE A 103 13.72 6.30 -0.64
C ILE A 103 14.38 6.29 0.74
N GLY A 104 15.00 5.17 1.13
CA GLY A 104 15.69 5.03 2.41
C GLY A 104 16.94 5.90 2.58
N ARG A 105 17.35 6.65 1.55
CA ARG A 105 18.46 7.63 1.62
C ARG A 105 18.02 9.01 2.11
N PHE A 106 16.73 9.29 2.09
CA PHE A 106 16.18 10.58 2.50
C PHE A 106 16.00 10.66 4.02
N SER A 107 15.95 11.89 4.52
CA SER A 107 15.55 12.16 5.91
C SER A 107 14.07 11.83 6.14
N GLU A 108 13.68 11.71 7.41
CA GLU A 108 12.28 11.47 7.81
C GLU A 108 11.31 12.50 7.19
N GLU A 109 11.63 13.80 7.31
CA GLU A 109 10.80 14.87 6.77
C GLU A 109 10.68 14.82 5.24
N GLU A 110 11.76 14.45 4.54
CA GLU A 110 11.72 14.27 3.10
C GLU A 110 10.85 13.06 2.69
N ILE A 111 10.90 11.96 3.44
CA ILE A 111 10.05 10.78 3.20
C ILE A 111 8.57 11.16 3.38
N TYR A 112 8.22 11.88 4.45
CA TYR A 112 6.84 12.33 4.64
C TYR A 112 6.39 13.36 3.61
N LYS A 113 7.30 14.22 3.13
CA LYS A 113 7.02 15.12 2.01
C LYS A 113 6.75 14.37 0.70
N LEU A 114 7.45 13.26 0.44
CA LEU A 114 7.18 12.38 -0.69
C LEU A 114 5.81 11.70 -0.54
N MET A 115 5.51 11.16 0.63
CA MET A 115 4.20 10.58 0.95
C MET A 115 3.06 11.56 0.69
N GLU A 116 3.18 12.80 1.19
CA GLU A 116 2.16 13.83 1.00
C GLU A 116 1.97 14.17 -0.48
N LYS A 117 3.06 14.26 -1.26
CA LYS A 117 2.98 14.51 -2.70
C LYS A 117 2.22 13.41 -3.43
N ASP A 118 2.46 12.14 -3.10
CA ASP A 118 1.72 11.02 -3.70
C ASP A 118 0.24 11.09 -3.35
N MET A 119 -0.09 11.30 -2.07
CA MET A 119 -1.48 11.41 -1.61
C MET A 119 -2.22 12.58 -2.27
N ARG A 120 -1.56 13.74 -2.40
CA ARG A 120 -2.13 14.90 -3.13
C ARG A 120 -2.29 14.62 -4.62
N SER A 121 -1.38 13.87 -5.22
CA SER A 121 -1.49 13.45 -6.63
C SER A 121 -2.68 12.51 -6.82
N LEU A 122 -2.88 11.55 -5.91
CA LEU A 122 -4.06 10.68 -5.91
C LEU A 122 -5.37 11.46 -5.71
N ALA A 123 -5.38 12.44 -4.79
CA ALA A 123 -6.52 13.33 -4.59
C ALA A 123 -6.81 14.18 -5.84
N GLY A 124 -5.78 14.71 -6.50
CA GLY A 124 -5.93 15.43 -7.77
C GLY A 124 -6.41 14.54 -8.92
N LEU A 125 -5.95 13.29 -8.97
CA LEU A 125 -6.42 12.29 -9.93
C LEU A 125 -7.89 11.92 -9.68
N LEU A 126 -8.34 11.85 -8.43
CA LEU A 126 -9.75 11.61 -8.09
C LEU A 126 -10.61 12.83 -8.45
N GLY A 127 -10.23 14.02 -7.98
CA GLY A 127 -11.04 15.23 -8.11
C GLY A 127 -12.47 15.01 -7.60
N ASP A 128 -13.46 15.45 -8.39
CA ASP A 128 -14.89 15.24 -8.10
C ASP A 128 -15.44 13.93 -8.68
N LYS A 129 -14.58 13.05 -9.21
CA LYS A 129 -15.03 11.78 -9.82
C LYS A 129 -15.39 10.77 -8.74
N LYS A 130 -16.33 9.87 -9.07
CA LYS A 130 -16.72 8.75 -8.20
C LYS A 130 -15.59 7.74 -8.00
N TYR A 131 -14.84 7.46 -9.07
CA TYR A 131 -13.69 6.57 -9.11
C TYR A 131 -12.58 7.23 -9.93
N ILE A 132 -11.34 6.79 -9.80
CA ILE A 132 -10.17 7.46 -10.38
C ILE A 132 -10.28 7.58 -11.91
N MET A 133 -10.80 6.55 -12.56
CA MET A 133 -11.00 6.51 -14.02
C MET A 133 -12.42 6.93 -14.46
N GLY A 134 -13.21 7.57 -13.58
CA GLY A 134 -14.52 8.11 -13.91
C GLY A 134 -15.67 7.42 -13.16
N PRO A 135 -16.76 7.01 -13.83
CA PRO A 135 -17.99 6.56 -13.15
C PRO A 135 -17.98 5.08 -12.75
N LYS A 136 -17.06 4.26 -13.30
CA LYS A 136 -17.00 2.82 -13.05
C LYS A 136 -15.74 2.45 -12.26
N PHE A 137 -15.91 1.56 -11.29
CA PHE A 137 -14.82 1.00 -10.50
C PHE A 137 -13.88 0.17 -11.38
N SER A 138 -12.59 0.22 -11.07
CA SER A 138 -11.51 -0.49 -11.78
C SER A 138 -10.52 -1.10 -10.79
N THR A 139 -9.56 -1.89 -11.30
CA THR A 139 -8.48 -2.44 -10.46
C THR A 139 -7.67 -1.32 -9.78
N LEU A 140 -7.52 -0.16 -10.43
CA LEU A 140 -6.78 0.97 -9.88
C LEU A 140 -7.39 1.48 -8.56
N ASP A 141 -8.72 1.55 -8.50
CA ASP A 141 -9.44 1.97 -7.30
C ASP A 141 -9.21 0.97 -6.15
N ALA A 142 -9.20 -0.33 -6.44
CA ALA A 142 -8.87 -1.37 -5.47
C ALA A 142 -7.43 -1.22 -4.94
N THR A 143 -6.46 -0.99 -5.83
CA THR A 143 -5.05 -0.78 -5.46
C THR A 143 -4.90 0.43 -4.54
N ILE A 144 -5.49 1.57 -4.91
CA ILE A 144 -5.41 2.81 -4.12
C ILE A 144 -6.10 2.63 -2.77
N PHE A 145 -7.31 2.07 -2.78
CA PHE A 145 -8.06 1.81 -1.55
C PHE A 145 -7.28 0.92 -0.60
N GLY A 146 -6.66 -0.18 -1.07
CA GLY A 146 -5.90 -1.08 -0.20
C GLY A 146 -4.76 -0.39 0.56
N HIS A 147 -4.05 0.54 -0.09
CA HIS A 147 -2.95 1.28 0.53
C HIS A 147 -3.45 2.42 1.43
N LEU A 148 -4.48 3.16 1.00
CA LEU A 148 -5.11 4.20 1.84
C LEU A 148 -5.81 3.60 3.07
N ALA A 149 -6.36 2.40 2.95
CA ALA A 149 -6.95 1.66 4.05
C ALA A 149 -5.91 1.34 5.14
N GLN A 150 -4.72 0.90 4.74
CA GLN A 150 -3.60 0.70 5.66
C GLN A 150 -3.22 2.03 6.34
N ALA A 151 -3.04 3.09 5.55
CA ALA A 151 -2.72 4.43 6.04
C ALA A 151 -3.75 4.96 7.07
N MET A 152 -5.03 4.69 6.85
CA MET A 152 -6.11 5.16 7.71
C MET A 152 -6.28 4.26 8.95
N TRP A 153 -6.47 2.96 8.78
CA TRP A 153 -6.92 2.10 9.90
C TRP A 153 -5.80 1.38 10.65
N THR A 154 -4.60 1.31 10.08
CA THR A 154 -3.47 0.63 10.73
C THR A 154 -2.41 1.59 11.27
N LEU A 155 -2.56 2.90 11.04
CA LEU A 155 -1.62 3.93 11.49
C LEU A 155 -2.32 5.09 12.23
N PRO A 156 -3.09 4.80 13.30
CA PRO A 156 -3.86 5.84 14.00
C PRO A 156 -2.94 6.91 14.60
N GLY A 157 -3.34 8.18 14.51
CA GLY A 157 -2.60 9.33 15.03
C GLY A 157 -1.40 9.77 14.20
N THR A 158 -1.02 9.02 13.16
CA THR A 158 0.17 9.31 12.34
C THR A 158 -0.12 10.31 11.23
N ARG A 159 0.95 10.86 10.63
CA ARG A 159 0.87 11.78 9.49
C ARG A 159 -0.03 11.31 8.34
N PRO A 160 0.09 10.08 7.80
CA PRO A 160 -0.79 9.61 6.73
C PRO A 160 -2.28 9.60 7.13
N GLU A 161 -2.62 9.18 8.34
CA GLU A 161 -4.02 9.16 8.79
C GLU A 161 -4.60 10.59 8.86
N GLN A 162 -3.85 11.52 9.43
CA GLN A 162 -4.27 12.91 9.57
C GLN A 162 -4.42 13.61 8.21
N LEU A 163 -3.54 13.30 7.24
CA LEU A 163 -3.65 13.78 5.86
C LEU A 163 -4.95 13.28 5.19
N ILE A 164 -5.33 12.01 5.40
CA ILE A 164 -6.61 11.47 4.89
C ILE A 164 -7.80 12.19 5.54
N LYS A 165 -7.72 12.50 6.84
CA LYS A 165 -8.76 13.24 7.57
C LYS A 165 -8.85 14.72 7.19
N GLY A 166 -7.90 15.24 6.41
CA GLY A 166 -7.85 16.66 6.02
C GLY A 166 -7.29 17.59 7.10
N ASN A 167 -6.63 17.04 8.13
CA ASN A 167 -5.99 17.83 9.18
C ASN A 167 -4.66 18.40 8.67
N LYS A 168 -4.37 19.66 9.03
CA LYS A 168 -3.10 20.32 8.68
C LYS A 168 -2.04 20.03 9.74
N PHE A 169 -0.79 19.90 9.29
CA PHE A 169 0.43 19.87 10.11
C PHE A 169 1.10 21.24 10.09
#